data_AF-A0A2A2Q3I7-F1
#
_entry.id   AF-A0A2A2Q3I7-F1
#
_cell.length_a   1.000
_cell.length_b   1.000
_cell.length_c   1.000
_cell.angle_alpha   90.00
_cell.angle_beta   90.00
_cell.angle_gamma   90.00
#
_symmetry.space_group_name_H-M   'P 1'
#
loop_
_entity.id
_entity.type
_entity.pdbx_description
1 polymer ?
#
loop_
_entity_poly.entity_id
_entity_poly.type
_entity_poly.pdbx_seq_one_letter_code
_entity_poly.pdbx_strand_id
1 'polypeptide(L)'
;MDWPRVRDSLRHHARRPVVRTGIYAVLWCLLWLDARVGFILPVAVQALGFLTALPVCIYWIRHWRNGPPHLRRAVRSVCYLPVWQLAAHLPLLFSGYGMSSAIATAGTVGAFFLGLGWAVWWIDRETKRARPPVTSKRVWDPRQLVAWYFGRNSRKLRQSVFTLLVYSGLFGGTFMILTRLTGCSVYEAPLGGGEEKQLRQIVRIQKVINKKYVINPYSSVLFNPPPIDDVKLDVLEVTEHLYKIGQGKGEGAGFVGGTTRGKVRFIRLKYDGGDWAQDMDRGSDLNLLTEYGVRLGHPVHDRPEPMEIARLKSFPARKSPPMVYMTGQQNISVSDAEIKILRTYLLDHHGMLFGDNGGSSGWEGQFVGMMARVLPTVEPISVYLDHPIHRVPYTLPRLPIVAPHGRSNALGWVVDGRLVVYYHPGDIGDAWADGHSGVPQEVWESSYQLGINVIYYAHSEYSKWLAAAK
;
A
#
# COMPACT_ATOMS: atom_id res chain seq x y z
N MET A 1 19.75 43.58 -29.13
CA MET A 1 18.86 43.27 -28.00
C MET A 1 19.59 43.59 -26.71
N ASP A 2 19.03 44.44 -25.86
CA ASP A 2 19.71 45.01 -24.70
C ASP A 2 19.63 44.07 -23.48
N TRP A 3 20.50 43.05 -23.47
CA TRP A 3 20.50 41.93 -22.53
C TRP A 3 20.48 42.33 -21.03
N PRO A 4 21.15 43.42 -20.58
CA PRO A 4 21.08 43.86 -19.19
C PRO A 4 19.68 44.34 -18.76
N ARG A 5 18.98 45.09 -19.61
CA ARG A 5 17.61 45.57 -19.35
C ARG A 5 16.60 44.43 -19.32
N VAL A 6 16.77 43.43 -20.20
CA VAL A 6 15.96 42.20 -20.18
C VAL A 6 16.19 41.42 -18.88
N ARG A 7 17.44 41.28 -18.44
CA ARG A 7 17.78 40.58 -17.18
C ARG A 7 17.19 41.26 -15.95
N ASP A 8 17.23 42.58 -15.87
CA ASP A 8 16.69 43.32 -14.73
C ASP A 8 15.16 43.35 -14.73
N SER A 9 14.53 43.44 -15.91
CA SER A 9 13.09 43.25 -16.07
C SER A 9 12.64 41.86 -15.64
N LEU A 10 13.36 40.80 -16.03
CA LEU A 10 13.09 39.42 -15.62
C LEU A 10 13.25 39.23 -14.10
N ARG A 11 14.30 39.81 -13.50
CA ARG A 11 14.50 39.78 -12.03
C ARG A 11 13.39 40.50 -11.28
N HIS A 12 12.92 41.63 -11.80
CA HIS A 12 11.82 42.37 -11.19
C HIS A 12 10.49 41.60 -11.31
N HIS A 13 10.21 40.98 -12.47
CA HIS A 13 9.04 40.13 -12.67
C HIS A 13 9.07 38.87 -11.79
N ALA A 14 10.22 38.21 -11.66
CA ALA A 14 10.41 37.03 -10.81
C ALA A 14 10.26 37.32 -9.29
N ARG A 15 10.41 38.59 -8.88
CA ARG A 15 10.20 39.01 -7.48
C ARG A 15 8.75 39.28 -7.12
N ARG A 16 7.84 39.33 -8.10
CA ARG A 16 6.40 39.52 -7.82
C ARG A 16 5.87 38.32 -7.02
N PRO A 17 5.12 38.54 -5.93
CA PRO A 17 4.65 37.46 -5.06
C PRO A 17 3.79 36.44 -5.83
N VAL A 18 3.00 36.90 -6.79
CA VAL A 18 2.20 36.05 -7.70
C VAL A 18 3.06 35.08 -8.51
N VAL A 19 4.19 35.55 -9.05
CA VAL A 19 5.10 34.73 -9.87
C VAL A 19 5.79 33.68 -9.00
N ARG A 20 6.24 34.05 -7.81
CA ARG A 20 6.81 33.11 -6.83
C ARG A 20 5.81 32.04 -6.41
N THR A 21 4.55 32.42 -6.20
CA THR A 21 3.50 31.46 -5.85
C THR A 21 3.11 30.57 -7.02
N GLY A 22 3.23 31.05 -8.26
CA GLY A 22 3.08 30.23 -9.46
C GLY A 22 4.16 29.15 -9.57
N ILE A 23 5.43 29.53 -9.36
CA ILE A 23 6.55 28.57 -9.30
C ILE A 23 6.33 27.56 -8.18
N TYR A 24 5.93 28.03 -7.00
CA TYR A 24 5.59 27.16 -5.87
C TYR A 24 4.46 26.18 -6.22
N ALA A 25 3.40 26.64 -6.87
CA ALA A 25 2.28 25.78 -7.27
C ALA A 25 2.74 24.66 -8.22
N VAL A 26 3.66 24.95 -9.16
CA VAL A 26 4.24 23.93 -10.04
C VAL A 26 5.04 22.90 -9.23
N LEU A 27 5.90 23.34 -8.31
CA LEU A 27 6.67 22.43 -7.44
C LEU A 27 5.74 21.59 -6.55
N TRP A 28 4.69 22.19 -6.02
CA TRP A 28 3.68 21.49 -5.24
C TRP A 28 2.93 20.45 -6.07
N CYS A 29 2.59 20.75 -7.33
CA CYS A 29 1.98 19.79 -8.24
C CYS A 29 2.92 18.62 -8.57
N LEU A 30 4.22 18.87 -8.73
CA LEU A 30 5.21 17.80 -8.91
C LEU A 30 5.32 16.92 -7.67
N LEU A 31 5.30 17.50 -6.48
CA LEU A 31 5.28 16.77 -5.21
C LEU A 31 4.01 15.94 -5.06
N TRP A 32 2.86 16.49 -5.45
CA TRP A 32 1.58 15.77 -5.49
C TRP A 32 1.60 14.61 -6.48
N LEU A 33 2.16 14.81 -7.68
CA LEU A 33 2.35 13.76 -8.67
C LEU A 33 3.26 12.65 -8.13
N ASP A 34 4.38 12.99 -7.49
CA ASP A 34 5.24 11.99 -6.86
C ASP A 34 4.49 11.21 -5.77
N ALA A 35 3.74 11.89 -4.89
CA ALA A 35 2.96 11.25 -3.83
C ALA A 35 1.83 10.33 -4.33
N ARG A 36 1.36 10.51 -5.57
CA ARG A 36 0.25 9.73 -6.16
C ARG A 36 0.70 8.69 -7.19
N VAL A 37 1.77 8.99 -7.92
CA VAL A 37 2.16 8.30 -9.16
C VAL A 37 3.56 7.72 -9.02
N GLY A 38 4.53 8.56 -8.62
CA GLY A 38 5.96 8.25 -8.68
C GLY A 38 6.48 7.43 -7.51
N PHE A 39 5.98 7.71 -6.30
CA PHE A 39 6.44 7.12 -5.03
C PHE A 39 7.97 7.19 -4.84
N ILE A 40 8.64 8.18 -5.44
CA ILE A 40 10.11 8.29 -5.46
C ILE A 40 10.60 8.85 -4.14
N LEU A 41 9.94 9.88 -3.60
CA LEU A 41 10.35 10.50 -2.35
C LEU A 41 9.78 9.75 -1.13
N PRO A 42 10.57 9.64 -0.04
CA PRO A 42 10.07 9.15 1.24
C PRO A 42 8.90 9.99 1.76
N VAL A 43 7.99 9.36 2.52
CA VAL A 43 6.81 10.03 3.10
C VAL A 43 7.20 11.26 3.94
N ALA A 44 8.31 11.17 4.68
CA ALA A 44 8.82 12.30 5.48
C ALA A 44 9.19 13.51 4.62
N VAL A 45 9.86 13.30 3.49
CA VAL A 45 10.25 14.37 2.57
C VAL A 45 9.02 14.98 1.90
N GLN A 46 8.06 14.15 1.52
CA GLN A 46 6.78 14.60 0.97
C GLN A 46 5.99 15.44 1.99
N ALA A 47 5.92 15.01 3.25
CA ALA A 47 5.25 15.76 4.32
C ALA A 47 5.91 17.11 4.60
N LEU A 48 7.24 17.17 4.65
CA LEU A 48 7.99 18.43 4.76
C LEU A 48 7.70 19.35 3.57
N GLY A 49 7.67 18.80 2.36
CA GLY A 49 7.29 19.53 1.16
C GLY A 49 5.88 20.11 1.23
N PHE A 50 4.88 19.32 1.66
CA PHE A 50 3.51 19.81 1.82
C PHE A 50 3.36 20.84 2.95
N LEU A 51 4.18 20.74 4.01
CA LEU A 51 4.17 21.67 5.13
C LEU A 51 4.57 23.10 4.72
N THR A 52 5.40 23.23 3.68
CA THR A 52 5.75 24.54 3.11
C THR A 52 4.55 25.32 2.54
N ALA A 53 3.39 24.68 2.36
CA ALA A 53 2.20 25.36 1.86
C ALA A 53 1.56 26.27 2.91
N LEU A 54 1.73 25.96 4.21
CA LEU A 54 1.18 26.74 5.31
C LEU A 54 1.64 28.21 5.30
N PRO A 55 2.95 28.54 5.25
CA PRO A 55 3.40 29.93 5.22
C PRO A 55 2.90 30.67 3.96
N VAL A 56 2.80 30.00 2.81
CA VAL A 56 2.25 30.58 1.57
C VAL A 56 0.77 30.92 1.75
N CYS A 57 -0.01 30.02 2.35
CA CYS A 57 -1.42 30.25 2.66
C CYS A 57 -1.61 31.40 3.65
N ILE A 58 -0.81 31.43 4.72
CA ILE A 58 -0.84 32.48 5.74
C ILE A 58 -0.51 33.85 5.13
N TYR A 59 0.50 33.92 4.25
CA TYR A 59 0.88 35.15 3.55
C TYR A 59 -0.30 35.73 2.77
N TRP A 60 -0.96 34.93 1.91
CA TRP A 60 -2.07 35.41 1.09
C TRP A 60 -3.32 35.77 1.91
N ILE A 61 -3.61 35.02 2.98
CA ILE A 61 -4.72 35.33 3.89
C ILE A 61 -4.47 36.67 4.59
N ARG A 62 -3.23 36.95 5.00
CA ARG A 62 -2.84 38.23 5.61
C ARG A 62 -2.87 39.37 4.60
N HIS A 63 -2.35 39.15 3.39
CA HIS A 63 -2.32 40.14 2.31
C HIS A 63 -3.71 40.64 1.94
N TRP A 64 -4.70 39.74 1.86
CA TRP A 64 -6.09 40.08 1.52
C TRP A 64 -7.02 40.24 2.72
N ARG A 65 -6.48 40.39 3.94
CA ARG A 65 -7.29 40.51 5.17
C ARG A 65 -8.28 41.67 5.11
N ASN A 66 -7.82 42.81 4.58
CA ASN A 66 -8.59 44.04 4.44
C ASN A 66 -9.14 44.24 3.01
N GLY A 67 -9.05 43.22 2.16
CA GLY A 67 -9.55 43.26 0.79
C GLY A 67 -11.07 43.06 0.69
N PRO A 68 -11.62 43.11 -0.54
CA PRO A 68 -13.04 42.89 -0.74
C PRO A 68 -13.46 41.46 -0.32
N PRO A 69 -14.69 41.26 0.16
CA PRO A 69 -15.11 40.02 0.82
C PRO A 69 -15.06 38.80 -0.10
N HIS A 70 -15.31 38.98 -1.40
CA HIS A 70 -15.22 37.91 -2.40
C HIS A 70 -13.77 37.40 -2.55
N LEU A 71 -12.80 38.31 -2.56
CA LEU A 71 -11.39 37.94 -2.75
C LEU A 71 -10.81 37.29 -1.49
N ARG A 72 -11.21 37.75 -0.31
CA ARG A 72 -10.88 37.08 0.97
C ARG A 72 -11.40 35.65 1.02
N ARG A 73 -12.64 35.42 0.56
CA ARG A 73 -13.21 34.06 0.45
C ARG A 73 -12.47 33.23 -0.59
N ALA A 74 -12.14 33.81 -1.76
CA ALA A 74 -11.42 33.12 -2.82
C ALA A 74 -10.05 32.62 -2.36
N VAL A 75 -9.30 33.47 -1.66
CA VAL A 75 -7.98 33.09 -1.10
C VAL A 75 -8.12 31.91 -0.13
N ARG A 76 -9.07 31.96 0.82
CA ARG A 76 -9.31 30.84 1.75
C ARG A 76 -9.69 29.55 1.03
N SER A 77 -10.51 29.67 -0.01
CA SER A 77 -10.91 28.54 -0.85
C SER A 77 -9.76 27.94 -1.64
N VAL A 78 -8.83 28.75 -2.15
CA VAL A 78 -7.61 28.24 -2.82
C VAL A 78 -6.67 27.57 -1.82
N CYS A 79 -6.54 28.12 -0.61
CA CYS A 79 -5.73 27.51 0.46
C CYS A 79 -6.29 26.17 0.97
N TYR A 80 -7.55 25.85 0.68
CA TYR A 80 -8.17 24.59 1.11
C TYR A 80 -7.43 23.37 0.58
N LEU A 81 -7.11 23.33 -0.72
CA LEU A 81 -6.47 22.19 -1.38
C LEU A 81 -5.11 21.82 -0.76
N PRO A 82 -4.13 22.74 -0.63
CA PRO A 82 -2.84 22.38 -0.06
C PRO A 82 -2.92 22.01 1.43
N VAL A 83 -3.79 22.66 2.20
CA VAL A 83 -3.99 22.35 3.63
C VAL A 83 -4.65 20.98 3.80
N TRP A 84 -5.67 20.67 3.00
CA TRP A 84 -6.31 19.37 2.98
C TRP A 84 -5.33 18.26 2.57
N GLN A 85 -4.52 18.49 1.52
CA GLN A 85 -3.51 17.52 1.09
C GLN A 85 -2.50 17.24 2.21
N LEU A 86 -2.02 18.26 2.91
CA LEU A 86 -1.14 18.10 4.07
C LEU A 86 -1.84 17.28 5.17
N ALA A 87 -3.09 17.62 5.51
CA ALA A 87 -3.86 16.89 6.52
C ALA A 87 -4.10 15.43 6.16
N ALA A 88 -4.32 15.12 4.88
CA ALA A 88 -4.46 13.75 4.40
C ALA A 88 -3.13 12.99 4.41
N HIS A 89 -2.00 13.67 4.28
CA HIS A 89 -0.67 13.05 4.19
C HIS A 89 0.00 12.83 5.56
N LEU A 90 -0.24 13.69 6.54
CA LEU A 90 0.34 13.58 7.89
C LEU A 90 0.10 12.21 8.57
N PRO A 91 -1.10 11.59 8.51
CA PRO A 91 -1.31 10.27 9.09
C PRO A 91 -0.38 9.18 8.54
N LEU A 92 0.09 9.32 7.29
CA LEU A 92 0.96 8.33 6.66
C LEU A 92 2.36 8.28 7.28
N LEU A 93 2.78 9.31 8.02
CA LEU A 93 4.03 9.29 8.78
C LEU A 93 3.99 8.28 9.94
N PHE A 94 2.79 7.92 10.38
CA PHE A 94 2.54 7.02 11.50
C PHE A 94 1.80 5.76 11.05
N SER A 95 1.94 5.38 9.78
CA SER A 95 1.23 4.22 9.18
C SER A 95 -0.31 4.29 9.28
N GLY A 96 -0.88 5.47 9.54
CA GLY A 96 -2.33 5.68 9.68
C GLY A 96 -3.06 5.71 8.32
N TYR A 97 -2.99 4.63 7.55
CA TYR A 97 -3.58 4.54 6.20
C TYR A 97 -5.10 4.73 6.21
N GLY A 98 -5.81 4.17 7.19
CA GLY A 98 -7.26 4.34 7.36
C GLY A 98 -7.65 5.80 7.60
N MET A 99 -6.96 6.47 8.54
CA MET A 99 -7.18 7.89 8.82
C MET A 99 -6.85 8.79 7.62
N SER A 100 -5.74 8.52 6.91
CA SER A 100 -5.40 9.21 5.66
C SER A 100 -6.51 9.09 4.62
N SER A 101 -7.05 7.88 4.43
CA SER A 101 -8.15 7.60 3.51
C SER A 101 -9.44 8.34 3.89
N ALA A 102 -9.79 8.36 5.19
CA ALA A 102 -10.95 9.08 5.69
C ALA A 102 -10.83 10.60 5.46
N ILE A 103 -9.67 11.20 5.74
CA ILE A 103 -9.41 12.63 5.52
C ILE A 103 -9.42 12.96 4.03
N ALA A 104 -8.85 12.10 3.18
CA ALA A 104 -8.93 12.25 1.73
C ALA A 104 -10.38 12.20 1.23
N THR A 105 -11.20 11.30 1.76
CA THR A 105 -12.61 11.18 1.38
C THR A 105 -13.40 12.42 1.82
N ALA A 106 -13.29 12.80 3.10
CA ALA A 106 -13.95 13.97 3.66
C ALA A 106 -13.55 15.26 2.92
N GLY A 107 -12.27 15.42 2.58
CA GLY A 107 -11.84 16.62 1.86
C GLY A 107 -12.19 16.63 0.38
N THR A 108 -12.39 15.48 -0.25
CA THR A 108 -12.97 15.41 -1.61
C THR A 108 -14.41 15.91 -1.59
N VAL A 109 -15.20 15.48 -0.60
CA VAL A 109 -16.57 15.98 -0.39
C VAL A 109 -16.56 17.48 -0.11
N GLY A 110 -15.65 17.96 0.73
CA GLY A 110 -15.49 19.39 1.00
C GLY A 110 -15.09 20.20 -0.23
N ALA A 111 -14.15 19.70 -1.05
CA ALA A 111 -13.76 20.31 -2.32
C ALA A 111 -14.94 20.41 -3.30
N PHE A 112 -15.77 19.36 -3.37
CA PHE A 112 -16.97 19.34 -4.19
C PHE A 112 -17.92 20.50 -3.81
N PHE A 113 -18.31 20.60 -2.54
CA PHE A 113 -19.25 21.64 -2.09
C PHE A 113 -18.66 23.04 -2.16
N LEU A 114 -17.37 23.19 -1.87
CA LEU A 114 -16.67 24.47 -1.97
C LEU A 114 -16.64 24.97 -3.42
N GLY A 115 -16.30 24.11 -4.38
CA GLY A 115 -16.34 24.46 -5.80
C GLY A 115 -17.77 24.68 -6.31
N LEU A 116 -18.76 23.90 -5.83
CA LEU A 116 -20.17 24.10 -6.17
C LEU A 116 -20.66 25.48 -5.70
N GLY A 117 -20.28 25.89 -4.48
CA GLY A 117 -20.60 27.21 -3.96
C GLY A 117 -20.03 28.34 -4.83
N TRP A 118 -18.80 28.18 -5.33
CA TRP A 118 -18.20 29.13 -6.27
C TRP A 118 -18.88 29.12 -7.64
N ALA A 119 -19.25 27.95 -8.16
CA ALA A 119 -19.96 27.82 -9.42
C ALA A 119 -21.33 28.51 -9.36
N VAL A 120 -22.10 28.28 -8.29
CA VAL A 120 -23.40 28.92 -8.06
C VAL A 120 -23.25 30.42 -7.90
N TRP A 121 -22.29 30.89 -7.10
CA TRP A 121 -22.03 32.33 -6.93
C TRP A 121 -21.63 33.00 -8.25
N TRP A 122 -20.78 32.35 -9.05
CA TRP A 122 -20.33 32.86 -10.34
C TRP A 122 -21.49 32.97 -11.33
N ILE A 123 -22.31 31.93 -11.46
CA ILE A 123 -23.49 31.95 -12.33
C ILE A 123 -24.47 33.03 -11.87
N ASP A 124 -24.80 33.13 -10.58
CA ASP A 124 -25.70 34.18 -10.07
C ASP A 124 -25.17 35.60 -10.34
N ARG A 125 -23.85 35.80 -10.18
CA ARG A 125 -23.20 37.09 -10.47
C ARG A 125 -23.28 37.45 -11.95
N GLU A 126 -23.00 36.51 -12.85
CA GLU A 126 -23.04 36.76 -14.29
C GLU A 126 -24.48 36.88 -14.81
N THR A 127 -25.43 36.13 -14.25
CA THR A 127 -26.86 36.30 -14.52
C THR A 127 -27.34 37.71 -14.19
N LYS A 128 -26.89 38.28 -13.06
CA LYS A 128 -27.20 39.67 -12.68
C LYS A 128 -26.57 40.72 -13.59
N ARG A 129 -25.49 40.38 -14.29
CA ARG A 129 -24.78 41.27 -15.23
C ARG A 129 -25.26 41.13 -16.67
N ALA A 130 -25.90 40.00 -16.98
CA ALA A 130 -26.38 39.70 -18.31
C ALA A 130 -27.41 40.74 -18.77
N ARG A 131 -27.13 41.35 -19.92
CA ARG A 131 -28.09 42.24 -20.59
C ARG A 131 -29.12 41.40 -21.35
N PRO A 132 -30.37 41.88 -21.49
CA PRO A 132 -31.35 41.21 -22.33
C PRO A 132 -30.84 41.13 -23.78
N PRO A 133 -31.09 40.02 -24.49
CA PRO A 133 -30.62 39.85 -25.86
C PRO A 133 -31.31 40.87 -26.78
N VAL A 134 -30.51 41.51 -27.63
CA VAL A 134 -30.98 42.52 -28.61
C VAL A 134 -31.62 41.86 -29.84
N THR A 135 -31.43 40.55 -30.04
CA THR A 135 -31.93 39.81 -31.22
C THR A 135 -32.83 38.64 -30.80
N SER A 136 -33.77 38.26 -31.68
CA SER A 136 -34.69 37.12 -31.49
C SER A 136 -34.04 35.75 -31.69
N LYS A 137 -32.72 35.69 -31.89
CA LYS A 137 -31.98 34.44 -32.10
C LYS A 137 -31.96 33.62 -30.80
N ARG A 138 -31.94 32.29 -30.94
CA ARG A 138 -31.84 31.36 -29.80
C ARG A 138 -30.53 31.60 -29.04
N VAL A 139 -30.66 31.96 -27.76
CA VAL A 139 -29.53 32.17 -26.85
C VAL A 139 -29.08 30.83 -26.26
N TRP A 140 -27.79 30.54 -26.36
CA TRP A 140 -27.16 29.32 -25.85
C TRP A 140 -26.36 29.52 -24.56
N ASP A 141 -26.21 30.76 -24.10
CA ASP A 141 -25.38 31.09 -22.94
C ASP A 141 -26.07 30.68 -21.62
N PRO A 142 -25.50 29.74 -20.84
CA PRO A 142 -26.08 29.28 -19.57
C PRO A 142 -26.14 30.35 -18.49
N ARG A 143 -25.42 31.46 -18.66
CA ARG A 143 -25.46 32.61 -17.76
C ARG A 143 -26.72 33.44 -17.97
N GLN A 144 -27.41 33.29 -19.09
CA GLN A 144 -28.61 34.06 -19.39
C GLN A 144 -29.87 33.26 -19.07
N LEU A 145 -30.77 33.82 -18.26
CA LEU A 145 -32.05 33.18 -17.93
C LEU A 145 -32.96 32.98 -19.15
N VAL A 146 -32.73 33.72 -20.24
CA VAL A 146 -33.48 33.63 -21.50
C VAL A 146 -33.00 32.49 -22.42
N ALA A 147 -31.99 31.71 -22.01
CA ALA A 147 -31.52 30.60 -22.81
C ALA A 147 -32.65 29.61 -23.13
N TRP A 148 -32.69 29.12 -24.37
CA TRP A 148 -33.87 28.43 -24.91
C TRP A 148 -34.22 27.15 -24.13
N TYR A 149 -33.22 26.46 -23.59
CA TYR A 149 -33.37 25.20 -22.87
C TYR A 149 -33.83 25.37 -21.41
N PHE A 150 -33.87 26.59 -20.86
CA PHE A 150 -34.52 26.85 -19.57
C PHE A 150 -36.04 26.96 -19.69
N GLY A 151 -36.59 27.09 -20.90
CA GLY A 151 -38.02 27.21 -21.13
C GLY A 151 -38.63 28.49 -20.54
N ARG A 152 -39.96 28.53 -20.43
CA ARG A 152 -40.69 29.76 -20.04
C ARG A 152 -40.91 29.89 -18.53
N ASN A 153 -41.15 28.78 -17.82
CA ASN A 153 -41.47 28.75 -16.38
C ASN A 153 -40.25 28.42 -15.53
N SER A 154 -40.19 28.97 -14.31
CA SER A 154 -39.18 28.68 -13.28
C SER A 154 -37.71 28.68 -13.76
N ARG A 155 -37.37 29.63 -14.65
CA ARG A 155 -36.06 29.73 -15.32
C ARG A 155 -34.87 29.71 -14.36
N LYS A 156 -34.99 30.39 -13.21
CA LYS A 156 -33.94 30.41 -12.18
C LYS A 156 -33.71 29.05 -11.54
N LEU A 157 -34.77 28.30 -11.25
CA LEU A 157 -34.67 26.94 -10.70
C LEU A 157 -33.98 26.02 -11.71
N ARG A 158 -34.38 26.09 -12.98
CA ARG A 158 -33.78 25.30 -14.06
C ARG A 158 -32.32 25.65 -14.30
N GLN A 159 -31.93 26.92 -14.19
CA GLN A 159 -30.53 27.35 -14.24
C GLN A 159 -29.72 26.78 -13.07
N SER A 160 -30.25 26.78 -11.85
CA SER A 160 -29.59 26.17 -10.68
C SER A 160 -29.42 24.67 -10.83
N VAL A 161 -30.46 23.96 -11.28
CA VAL A 161 -30.40 22.51 -11.54
C VAL A 161 -29.39 22.19 -12.64
N PHE A 162 -29.40 22.95 -13.74
CA PHE A 162 -28.42 22.80 -14.81
C PHE A 162 -26.99 23.02 -14.31
N THR A 163 -26.76 24.07 -13.52
CA THR A 163 -25.44 24.37 -12.93
C THR A 163 -24.98 23.22 -12.03
N LEU A 164 -25.87 22.68 -11.20
CA LEU A 164 -25.57 21.53 -10.35
C LEU A 164 -25.20 20.30 -11.18
N LEU A 165 -26.01 19.93 -12.19
CA LEU A 165 -25.76 18.76 -13.02
C LEU A 165 -24.46 18.86 -13.81
N VAL A 166 -24.22 20.00 -14.44
CA VAL A 166 -23.00 20.25 -15.23
C VAL A 166 -21.77 20.25 -14.32
N TYR A 167 -21.83 20.94 -13.17
CA TYR A 167 -20.72 20.94 -12.21
C TYR A 167 -20.44 19.54 -11.67
N SER A 168 -21.47 18.80 -11.26
CA SER A 168 -21.31 17.43 -10.76
C SER A 168 -20.73 16.49 -11.82
N GLY A 169 -21.15 16.63 -13.08
CA GLY A 169 -20.59 15.86 -14.20
C GLY A 169 -19.11 16.19 -14.45
N LEU A 170 -18.74 17.48 -14.48
CA LEU A 170 -17.36 17.91 -14.68
C LEU A 170 -16.45 17.55 -13.50
N PHE A 171 -16.92 17.73 -12.26
CA PHE A 171 -16.20 17.33 -11.06
C PHE A 171 -16.01 15.82 -11.02
N GLY A 172 -17.07 15.04 -11.29
CA GLY A 172 -17.00 13.58 -11.36
C GLY A 172 -16.03 13.10 -12.44
N GLY A 173 -16.09 13.67 -13.64
CA GLY A 173 -15.16 13.36 -14.73
C GLY A 173 -13.70 13.69 -14.38
N THR A 174 -13.46 14.87 -13.80
CA THR A 174 -12.11 15.26 -13.34
C THR A 174 -11.61 14.36 -12.22
N PHE A 175 -12.47 14.04 -11.25
CA PHE A 175 -12.17 13.13 -10.15
C PHE A 175 -11.81 11.74 -10.67
N MET A 176 -12.57 11.19 -11.63
CA MET A 176 -12.25 9.92 -12.27
C MET A 176 -10.91 9.98 -13.01
N ILE A 177 -10.62 11.05 -13.75
CA ILE A 177 -9.33 11.18 -14.43
C ILE A 177 -8.19 11.19 -13.40
N LEU A 178 -8.30 12.02 -12.35
CA LEU A 178 -7.25 12.16 -11.34
C LEU A 178 -7.04 10.88 -10.52
N THR A 179 -8.09 10.13 -10.19
CA THR A 179 -7.97 8.84 -9.49
C THR A 179 -7.45 7.73 -10.40
N ARG A 180 -7.59 7.88 -11.72
CA ARG A 180 -7.06 6.94 -12.72
C ARG A 180 -5.64 7.27 -13.19
N LEU A 181 -5.03 8.37 -12.73
CA LEU A 181 -3.61 8.65 -12.96
C LEU A 181 -2.76 7.62 -12.19
N THR A 182 -2.58 6.46 -12.80
CA THR A 182 -1.68 5.42 -12.31
C THR A 182 -0.32 5.59 -12.99
N GLY A 183 0.74 5.74 -12.21
CA GLY A 183 2.10 5.76 -12.75
C GLY A 183 2.51 4.43 -13.35
N CYS A 184 3.43 4.45 -14.31
CA CYS A 184 4.23 3.29 -14.68
C CYS A 184 5.09 2.90 -13.46
N SER A 185 4.51 2.13 -12.54
CA SER A 185 5.28 1.45 -11.52
C SER A 185 6.03 0.32 -12.19
N VAL A 186 7.35 0.40 -12.16
CA VAL A 186 8.24 -0.67 -12.59
C VAL A 186 8.79 -1.32 -11.33
N TYR A 187 8.79 -2.65 -11.29
CA TYR A 187 9.50 -3.40 -10.28
C TYR A 187 10.88 -3.79 -10.80
N GLU A 188 11.90 -3.64 -9.94
CA GLU A 188 13.24 -4.16 -10.16
C GLU A 188 13.69 -4.88 -8.87
N ALA A 189 14.15 -6.12 -9.01
CA ALA A 189 14.66 -6.89 -7.87
C ALA A 189 16.01 -6.31 -7.41
N PRO A 190 16.35 -6.39 -6.11
CA PRO A 190 17.68 -6.00 -5.65
C PRO A 190 18.76 -6.90 -6.26
N LEU A 191 19.86 -6.30 -6.71
CA LEU A 191 21.02 -7.04 -7.21
C LEU A 191 21.69 -7.85 -6.09
N GLY A 192 21.96 -9.14 -6.35
CA GLY A 192 22.82 -9.97 -5.51
C GLY A 192 23.15 -11.31 -6.16
N GLY A 193 23.98 -12.14 -5.52
CA GLY A 193 24.66 -13.22 -6.25
C GLY A 193 25.26 -14.40 -5.48
N GLY A 194 24.85 -14.72 -4.25
CA GLY A 194 25.36 -15.88 -3.52
C GLY A 194 24.71 -17.24 -3.84
N GLU A 195 25.08 -18.25 -3.06
CA GLU A 195 24.43 -19.57 -3.04
C GLU A 195 23.29 -19.60 -2.03
N GLU A 196 22.17 -20.23 -2.40
CA GLU A 196 21.05 -20.49 -1.51
C GLU A 196 21.47 -21.47 -0.41
N LYS A 197 21.62 -20.98 0.82
CA LYS A 197 21.87 -21.82 2.01
C LYS A 197 20.73 -21.72 3.00
N GLN A 198 20.24 -22.86 3.47
CA GLN A 198 19.29 -22.91 4.58
C GLN A 198 19.92 -22.33 5.85
N LEU A 199 19.18 -21.46 6.53
CA LEU A 199 19.56 -21.00 7.86
C LEU A 199 19.43 -22.19 8.82
N ARG A 200 20.56 -22.68 9.34
CA ARG A 200 20.55 -23.73 10.37
C ARG A 200 20.08 -23.10 11.68
N GLN A 201 18.91 -23.51 12.17
CA GLN A 201 18.53 -23.30 13.57
C GLN A 201 19.46 -24.15 14.43
N ILE A 202 20.45 -23.52 15.07
CA ILE A 202 21.32 -24.21 16.04
C ILE A 202 20.58 -24.20 17.38
N VAL A 203 19.86 -25.28 17.64
CA VAL A 203 19.22 -25.50 18.92
C VAL A 203 20.29 -25.94 19.92
N ARG A 204 20.75 -25.05 20.82
CA ARG A 204 21.63 -25.46 21.93
C ARG A 204 20.78 -26.11 23.01
N ILE A 205 20.77 -27.44 23.02
CA ILE A 205 20.11 -28.22 24.06
C ILE A 205 20.90 -28.04 25.36
N GLN A 206 20.35 -27.31 26.34
CA GLN A 206 20.94 -27.30 27.68
C GLN A 206 20.51 -28.58 28.39
N LYS A 207 21.43 -29.54 28.49
CA LYS A 207 21.17 -30.81 29.19
C LYS A 207 21.11 -30.52 30.69
N VAL A 208 19.91 -30.45 31.26
CA VAL A 208 19.73 -30.44 32.71
C VAL A 208 20.18 -31.80 33.23
N ILE A 209 21.27 -31.83 34.00
CA ILE A 209 21.82 -33.07 34.57
C ILE A 209 20.91 -33.50 35.73
N ASN A 210 20.13 -34.55 35.53
CA ASN A 210 19.43 -35.21 36.63
C ASN A 210 20.47 -35.77 37.62
N LYS A 211 20.47 -35.26 38.86
CA LYS A 211 21.28 -35.82 39.94
C LYS A 211 20.70 -37.19 40.32
N LYS A 212 21.40 -38.27 39.96
CA LYS A 212 21.06 -39.62 40.45
C LYS A 212 21.51 -39.73 41.90
N TYR A 213 20.57 -39.77 42.84
CA TYR A 213 20.88 -40.04 44.24
C TYR A 213 21.22 -41.53 44.38
N VAL A 214 22.46 -41.84 44.75
CA VAL A 214 22.85 -43.21 45.13
C VAL A 214 22.75 -43.28 46.65
N ILE A 215 21.73 -43.97 47.14
CA ILE A 215 21.46 -44.08 48.58
C ILE A 215 22.05 -45.39 49.08
N ASN A 216 22.80 -45.32 50.18
CA ASN A 216 23.27 -46.52 50.87
C ASN A 216 22.08 -47.21 51.56
N PRO A 217 21.76 -48.47 51.24
CA PRO A 217 20.62 -49.19 51.81
C PRO A 217 20.66 -49.33 53.33
N TYR A 218 21.85 -49.19 53.93
CA TYR A 218 22.06 -49.35 55.37
C TYR A 218 22.11 -48.02 56.14
N SER A 219 21.81 -46.88 55.49
CA SER A 219 21.81 -45.59 56.18
C SER A 219 20.55 -45.40 57.03
N SER A 220 20.68 -44.84 58.23
CA SER A 220 19.58 -44.53 59.14
C SER A 220 18.79 -43.27 58.76
N VAL A 221 19.05 -42.70 57.57
CA VAL A 221 18.42 -41.46 57.09
C VAL A 221 17.22 -41.81 56.21
N LEU A 222 16.02 -41.36 56.62
CA LEU A 222 14.80 -41.49 55.83
C LEU A 222 14.84 -40.46 54.68
N PHE A 223 15.08 -40.91 53.45
CA PHE A 223 15.12 -40.06 52.26
C PHE A 223 13.85 -40.26 51.43
N ASN A 224 13.01 -39.23 51.31
CA ASN A 224 11.86 -39.21 50.40
C ASN A 224 12.31 -38.60 49.06
N PRO A 225 12.53 -39.39 47.99
CA PRO A 225 12.86 -38.84 46.69
C PRO A 225 11.65 -38.06 46.14
N PRO A 226 11.87 -36.89 45.50
CA PRO A 226 10.80 -36.20 44.80
C PRO A 226 10.27 -37.07 43.64
N PRO A 227 8.98 -36.94 43.27
CA PRO A 227 8.40 -37.69 42.16
C PRO A 227 9.18 -37.39 40.87
N ILE A 228 9.56 -38.45 40.16
CA ILE A 228 10.25 -38.37 38.88
C ILE A 228 9.18 -38.16 37.83
N ASP A 229 8.81 -36.91 37.52
CA ASP A 229 8.09 -36.61 36.29
C ASP A 229 8.47 -35.22 35.75
N ASP A 230 8.57 -35.19 34.42
CA ASP A 230 8.76 -34.09 33.47
C ASP A 230 10.15 -33.43 33.34
N VAL A 231 10.90 -33.95 32.36
CA VAL A 231 12.03 -33.26 31.73
C VAL A 231 11.49 -32.03 31.00
N LYS A 232 11.61 -30.84 31.59
CA LYS A 232 11.50 -29.58 30.84
C LYS A 232 12.78 -29.38 30.03
N LEU A 233 12.69 -29.54 28.72
CA LEU A 233 13.75 -29.16 27.79
C LEU A 233 13.79 -27.63 27.74
N ASP A 234 14.72 -27.02 28.48
CA ASP A 234 15.06 -25.61 28.28
C ASP A 234 15.92 -25.50 27.01
N VAL A 235 15.26 -25.14 25.93
CA VAL A 235 15.87 -24.93 24.63
C VAL A 235 16.36 -23.49 24.56
N LEU A 236 17.68 -23.28 24.65
CA LEU A 236 18.28 -21.98 24.35
C LEU A 236 18.47 -21.88 22.83
N GLU A 237 17.56 -21.15 22.16
CA GLU A 237 17.72 -20.79 20.76
C GLU A 237 18.81 -19.72 20.65
N VAL A 238 20.04 -20.15 20.34
CA VAL A 238 21.16 -19.25 20.07
C VAL A 238 21.34 -19.18 18.56
N THR A 239 20.74 -18.17 17.95
CA THR A 239 20.84 -17.88 16.52
C THR A 239 22.23 -17.32 16.22
N GLU A 240 23.20 -18.18 15.88
CA GLU A 240 24.51 -17.75 15.38
C GLU A 240 24.55 -17.88 13.85
N HIS A 241 24.61 -16.72 13.19
CA HIS A 241 24.39 -16.53 11.76
C HIS A 241 25.61 -16.89 10.91
N LEU A 242 25.63 -18.07 10.29
CA LEU A 242 26.46 -18.35 9.12
C LEU A 242 25.59 -18.53 7.88
N TYR A 243 24.99 -17.43 7.43
CA TYR A 243 24.29 -17.34 6.15
C TYR A 243 25.21 -16.75 5.09
N LYS A 244 25.36 -17.41 3.94
CA LYS A 244 25.92 -16.77 2.74
C LYS A 244 24.75 -16.35 1.86
N ILE A 245 24.68 -15.06 1.55
CA ILE A 245 23.49 -14.44 0.96
C ILE A 245 23.55 -14.44 -0.56
N GLY A 246 22.43 -14.79 -1.18
CA GLY A 246 22.03 -14.43 -2.54
C GLY A 246 21.71 -15.62 -3.42
N GLN A 247 21.26 -15.35 -4.64
CA GLN A 247 21.19 -16.33 -5.73
C GLN A 247 22.03 -15.79 -6.89
N GLY A 248 23.05 -16.52 -7.36
CA GLY A 248 23.75 -16.18 -8.60
C GLY A 248 25.26 -16.38 -8.62
N LYS A 249 25.90 -15.71 -9.59
CA LYS A 249 27.36 -15.52 -9.64
C LYS A 249 27.65 -14.05 -9.27
N GLY A 250 27.79 -13.74 -7.98
CA GLY A 250 28.12 -12.39 -7.51
C GLY A 250 28.31 -12.33 -5.99
N GLU A 251 28.78 -11.20 -5.47
CA GLU A 251 28.92 -10.99 -4.03
C GLU A 251 27.72 -10.19 -3.50
N GLY A 252 27.14 -10.64 -2.38
CA GLY A 252 26.14 -9.88 -1.63
C GLY A 252 24.68 -10.33 -1.77
N ALA A 253 23.85 -9.68 -0.95
CA ALA A 253 22.46 -10.01 -0.70
C ALA A 253 21.52 -9.53 -1.82
N GLY A 254 20.89 -10.47 -2.55
CA GLY A 254 19.90 -10.16 -3.58
C GLY A 254 19.70 -11.27 -4.61
N PHE A 255 19.12 -10.91 -5.75
CA PHE A 255 18.66 -11.83 -6.79
C PHE A 255 19.40 -11.65 -8.12
N VAL A 256 19.51 -12.75 -8.88
CA VAL A 256 20.09 -12.75 -10.24
C VAL A 256 19.28 -11.81 -11.13
N GLY A 257 19.97 -10.94 -11.85
CA GLY A 257 19.31 -10.01 -12.78
C GLY A 257 18.61 -8.83 -12.10
N GLY A 258 18.79 -8.66 -10.79
CA GLY A 258 18.42 -7.46 -10.07
C GLY A 258 19.25 -6.23 -10.47
N THR A 259 18.84 -5.05 -10.00
CA THR A 259 19.52 -3.76 -10.24
C THR A 259 20.00 -3.16 -8.93
N THR A 260 20.98 -2.25 -8.97
CA THR A 260 21.48 -1.55 -7.78
C THR A 260 20.45 -0.62 -7.14
N ARG A 261 19.40 -0.26 -7.88
CA ARG A 261 18.26 0.53 -7.39
C ARG A 261 17.07 -0.33 -6.97
N GLY A 262 17.10 -1.62 -7.30
CA GLY A 262 16.04 -2.56 -7.02
C GLY A 262 15.88 -2.78 -5.52
N LYS A 263 14.63 -2.94 -5.09
CA LYS A 263 14.24 -3.13 -3.71
C LYS A 263 13.09 -4.13 -3.65
N VAL A 264 13.10 -4.98 -2.64
CA VAL A 264 11.93 -5.81 -2.31
C VAL A 264 10.79 -4.90 -1.87
N ARG A 265 9.61 -5.09 -2.47
CA ARG A 265 8.42 -4.28 -2.27
C ARG A 265 7.33 -5.17 -1.70
N PHE A 266 6.59 -4.65 -0.71
CA PHE A 266 5.45 -5.35 -0.12
C PHE A 266 4.16 -4.70 -0.60
N ILE A 267 3.44 -5.37 -1.50
CA ILE A 267 2.26 -4.80 -2.15
C ILE A 267 1.00 -5.42 -1.56
N ARG A 268 0.19 -4.60 -0.91
CA ARG A 268 -1.11 -4.97 -0.34
C ARG A 268 -2.21 -4.73 -1.36
N LEU A 269 -2.93 -5.77 -1.77
CA LEU A 269 -4.04 -5.63 -2.70
C LEU A 269 -5.26 -5.02 -2.02
N LYS A 270 -5.81 -3.97 -2.65
CA LYS A 270 -7.10 -3.39 -2.33
C LYS A 270 -8.16 -4.08 -3.18
N TYR A 271 -9.22 -4.53 -2.50
CA TYR A 271 -10.39 -5.13 -3.11
C TYR A 271 -11.66 -4.54 -2.48
N ASP A 272 -12.77 -4.57 -3.21
CA ASP A 272 -14.05 -4.06 -2.74
C ASP A 272 -14.75 -5.06 -1.81
N GLY A 273 -15.70 -4.60 -1.01
CA GLY A 273 -16.61 -5.45 -0.23
C GLY A 273 -16.15 -5.83 1.18
N GLY A 274 -14.92 -5.45 1.58
CA GLY A 274 -14.38 -5.83 2.88
C GLY A 274 -13.22 -4.99 3.38
N ASP A 275 -12.44 -5.56 4.29
CA ASP A 275 -11.42 -4.91 5.11
C ASP A 275 -10.00 -5.27 4.65
N TRP A 276 -9.71 -5.01 3.37
CA TRP A 276 -8.39 -5.25 2.77
C TRP A 276 -7.20 -4.62 3.52
N ALA A 277 -7.46 -3.61 4.36
CA ALA A 277 -6.46 -2.83 5.10
C ALA A 277 -6.19 -3.35 6.52
N GLN A 278 -6.65 -4.56 6.86
CA GLN A 278 -6.48 -5.15 8.18
C GLN A 278 -5.01 -5.11 8.64
N ASP A 279 -4.79 -4.71 9.90
CA ASP A 279 -3.51 -4.59 10.60
C ASP A 279 -2.44 -3.67 9.98
N MET A 280 -2.76 -2.98 8.88
CA MET A 280 -1.84 -2.03 8.26
C MET A 280 -1.56 -0.81 9.16
N ASP A 281 -2.56 -0.35 9.91
CA ASP A 281 -2.43 0.75 10.86
C ASP A 281 -1.69 0.35 12.14
N ARG A 282 -1.52 -0.96 12.36
CA ARG A 282 -0.73 -1.56 13.44
C ARG A 282 0.65 -2.00 12.98
N GLY A 283 1.09 -1.57 11.80
CA GLY A 283 2.47 -1.80 11.33
C GLY A 283 2.76 -3.18 10.73
N SER A 284 1.77 -4.08 10.62
CA SER A 284 1.97 -5.50 10.20
C SER A 284 2.83 -5.65 8.93
N ASP A 285 2.40 -5.05 7.82
CA ASP A 285 3.10 -5.13 6.53
C ASP A 285 4.51 -4.53 6.58
N LEU A 286 4.67 -3.42 7.31
CA LEU A 286 5.95 -2.72 7.44
C LEU A 286 6.92 -3.54 8.28
N ASN A 287 6.46 -4.14 9.37
CA ASN A 287 7.26 -4.96 10.25
C ASN A 287 7.75 -6.21 9.53
N LEU A 288 6.89 -6.93 8.80
CA LEU A 288 7.33 -8.07 7.99
C LEU A 288 8.35 -7.67 6.93
N LEU A 289 8.10 -6.58 6.19
CA LEU A 289 9.05 -6.09 5.18
C LEU A 289 10.39 -5.69 5.79
N THR A 290 10.35 -5.07 6.98
CA THR A 290 11.55 -4.64 7.71
C THR A 290 12.33 -5.85 8.21
N GLU A 291 11.66 -6.79 8.88
CA GLU A 291 12.26 -8.05 9.36
C GLU A 291 12.86 -8.86 8.21
N TYR A 292 12.20 -8.91 7.05
CA TYR A 292 12.78 -9.51 5.85
C TYR A 292 14.11 -8.86 5.46
N GLY A 293 14.14 -7.53 5.39
CA GLY A 293 15.35 -6.77 5.04
C GLY A 293 16.47 -6.93 6.06
N VAL A 294 16.13 -6.89 7.35
CA VAL A 294 17.08 -7.05 8.47
C VAL A 294 17.66 -8.47 8.50
N ARG A 295 16.82 -9.51 8.37
CA ARG A 295 17.27 -10.91 8.50
C ARG A 295 18.01 -11.42 7.28
N LEU A 296 17.65 -10.97 6.07
CA LEU A 296 18.29 -11.42 4.82
C LEU A 296 19.31 -10.43 4.25
N GLY A 297 19.38 -9.20 4.76
CA GLY A 297 20.25 -8.15 4.22
C GLY A 297 19.82 -7.62 2.84
N HIS A 298 18.63 -7.98 2.37
CA HIS A 298 18.10 -7.48 1.10
C HIS A 298 17.63 -6.03 1.23
N PRO A 299 17.95 -5.14 0.27
CA PRO A 299 17.32 -3.83 0.19
C PRO A 299 15.80 -3.93 0.07
N VAL A 300 15.09 -3.28 1.00
CA VAL A 300 13.63 -3.24 1.03
C VAL A 300 13.12 -1.82 0.82
N HIS A 301 11.87 -1.69 0.34
CA HIS A 301 11.17 -0.42 0.27
C HIS A 301 10.91 0.11 1.70
N ASP A 302 10.88 1.44 1.86
CA ASP A 302 10.65 2.11 3.16
C ASP A 302 9.20 2.05 3.65
N ARG A 303 8.28 1.49 2.86
CA ARG A 303 6.87 1.38 3.19
C ARG A 303 6.19 0.24 2.42
N PRO A 304 5.12 -0.34 2.98
CA PRO A 304 4.20 -1.16 2.21
C PRO A 304 3.40 -0.30 1.23
N GLU A 305 2.90 -0.94 0.17
CA GLU A 305 2.24 -0.28 -0.94
C GLU A 305 0.81 -0.82 -1.14
N PRO A 306 -0.20 -0.12 -0.59
CA PRO A 306 -1.60 -0.39 -0.92
C PRO A 306 -1.88 -0.14 -2.40
N MET A 307 -2.41 -1.15 -3.10
CA MET A 307 -2.57 -1.14 -4.54
C MET A 307 -3.89 -1.76 -5.00
N GLU A 308 -4.65 -1.05 -5.83
CA GLU A 308 -5.81 -1.60 -6.51
C GLU A 308 -5.41 -2.76 -7.43
N ILE A 309 -6.19 -3.84 -7.47
CA ILE A 309 -5.94 -4.98 -8.38
C ILE A 309 -5.81 -4.49 -9.84
N ALA A 310 -6.66 -3.54 -10.24
CA ALA A 310 -6.64 -2.96 -11.58
C ALA A 310 -5.30 -2.30 -11.98
N ARG A 311 -4.44 -1.95 -11.01
CA ARG A 311 -3.11 -1.36 -11.26
C ARG A 311 -2.07 -2.41 -11.63
N LEU A 312 -2.28 -3.70 -11.34
CA LEU A 312 -1.32 -4.74 -11.72
C LEU A 312 -1.07 -4.80 -13.23
N LYS A 313 -2.07 -4.42 -14.05
CA LYS A 313 -1.94 -4.33 -15.52
C LYS A 313 -0.94 -3.25 -15.99
N SER A 314 -0.58 -2.28 -15.14
CA SER A 314 0.36 -1.21 -15.53
C SER A 314 1.81 -1.64 -15.45
N PHE A 315 2.10 -2.77 -14.79
CA PHE A 315 3.45 -3.32 -14.75
C PHE A 315 3.74 -4.05 -16.06
N PRO A 316 4.85 -3.74 -16.74
CA PRO A 316 5.30 -4.54 -17.86
C PRO A 316 5.66 -5.96 -17.42
N ALA A 317 5.56 -6.92 -18.35
CA ALA A 317 6.17 -8.23 -18.18
C ALA A 317 7.66 -8.07 -17.84
N ARG A 318 8.18 -8.92 -16.94
CA ARG A 318 9.58 -8.88 -16.43
C ARG A 318 9.95 -7.62 -15.64
N LYS A 319 8.97 -6.76 -15.35
CA LYS A 319 9.08 -5.59 -14.48
C LYS A 319 7.90 -5.49 -13.52
N SER A 320 7.37 -6.65 -13.14
CA SER A 320 6.22 -6.81 -12.25
C SER A 320 6.67 -7.28 -10.86
N PRO A 321 5.94 -6.92 -9.80
CA PRO A 321 6.27 -7.38 -8.46
C PRO A 321 6.20 -8.92 -8.40
N PRO A 322 7.15 -9.59 -7.73
CA PRO A 322 7.13 -11.06 -7.60
C PRO A 322 5.99 -11.56 -6.71
N MET A 323 5.55 -10.74 -5.76
CA MET A 323 4.53 -11.09 -4.78
C MET A 323 3.58 -9.92 -4.54
N VAL A 324 2.30 -10.25 -4.40
CA VAL A 324 1.25 -9.37 -3.86
C VAL A 324 0.54 -10.08 -2.71
N TYR A 325 0.10 -9.33 -1.72
CA TYR A 325 -0.48 -9.84 -0.48
C TYR A 325 -1.93 -9.39 -0.33
N MET A 326 -2.79 -10.30 0.15
CA MET A 326 -4.22 -10.08 0.35
C MET A 326 -4.63 -10.69 1.69
N THR A 327 -5.31 -9.92 2.53
CA THR A 327 -5.92 -10.39 3.79
C THR A 327 -7.29 -9.77 3.99
N GLY A 328 -8.03 -10.25 4.98
CA GLY A 328 -9.22 -9.63 5.54
C GLY A 328 -10.09 -10.66 6.25
N GLN A 329 -11.19 -10.18 6.82
CA GLN A 329 -12.20 -11.01 7.49
C GLN A 329 -13.61 -10.84 6.88
N GLN A 330 -13.84 -9.78 6.12
CA GLN A 330 -15.12 -9.45 5.48
C GLN A 330 -15.20 -9.97 4.03
N ASN A 331 -16.14 -9.46 3.23
CA ASN A 331 -16.37 -10.01 1.90
C ASN A 331 -15.28 -9.62 0.89
N ILE A 332 -14.99 -10.54 -0.03
CA ILE A 332 -14.13 -10.32 -1.18
C ILE A 332 -15.01 -10.05 -2.41
N SER A 333 -14.99 -8.82 -2.92
CA SER A 333 -15.63 -8.45 -4.18
C SER A 333 -14.57 -8.08 -5.23
N VAL A 334 -14.48 -8.91 -6.27
CA VAL A 334 -13.54 -8.73 -7.39
C VAL A 334 -14.28 -8.85 -8.72
N SER A 335 -14.17 -7.82 -9.55
CA SER A 335 -14.82 -7.71 -10.85
C SER A 335 -14.22 -8.66 -11.89
N ASP A 336 -14.96 -8.98 -12.96
CA ASP A 336 -14.44 -9.83 -14.04
C ASP A 336 -13.20 -9.25 -14.73
N ALA A 337 -13.09 -7.91 -14.77
CA ALA A 337 -11.91 -7.23 -15.29
C ALA A 337 -10.68 -7.50 -14.39
N GLU A 338 -10.86 -7.43 -13.07
CA GLU A 338 -9.80 -7.69 -12.11
C GLU A 338 -9.40 -9.17 -12.05
N ILE A 339 -10.37 -10.09 -12.20
CA ILE A 339 -10.09 -11.54 -12.35
C ILE A 339 -9.14 -11.80 -13.52
N LYS A 340 -9.39 -11.17 -14.68
CA LYS A 340 -8.50 -11.30 -15.86
C LYS A 340 -7.12 -10.72 -15.60
N ILE A 341 -7.04 -9.60 -14.88
CA ILE A 341 -5.78 -8.95 -14.51
C ILE A 341 -4.98 -9.83 -13.55
N LEU A 342 -5.60 -10.39 -12.51
CA LEU A 342 -4.96 -11.34 -11.59
C LEU A 342 -4.44 -12.57 -12.34
N ARG A 343 -5.24 -13.15 -13.25
CA ARG A 343 -4.82 -14.29 -14.07
C ARG A 343 -3.58 -13.95 -14.89
N THR A 344 -3.59 -12.82 -15.60
CA THR A 344 -2.45 -12.34 -16.40
C THR A 344 -1.22 -12.13 -15.51
N TYR A 345 -1.39 -11.51 -14.35
CA TYR A 345 -0.31 -11.28 -13.39
C TYR A 345 0.32 -12.61 -12.89
N LEU A 346 -0.52 -13.59 -12.53
CA LEU A 346 -0.07 -14.88 -12.00
C LEU A 346 0.60 -15.74 -13.08
N LEU A 347 0.05 -15.78 -14.29
CA LEU A 347 0.51 -16.65 -15.36
C LEU A 347 1.61 -16.01 -16.21
N ASP A 348 1.34 -14.82 -16.75
CA ASP A 348 2.17 -14.20 -17.78
C ASP A 348 3.30 -13.35 -17.17
N HIS A 349 3.08 -12.77 -15.99
CA HIS A 349 4.04 -11.89 -15.33
C HIS A 349 4.86 -12.62 -14.27
N HIS A 350 4.69 -13.94 -14.11
CA HIS A 350 5.39 -14.73 -13.09
C HIS A 350 5.18 -14.24 -11.64
N GLY A 351 4.07 -13.56 -11.40
CA GLY A 351 3.69 -13.12 -10.06
C GLY A 351 3.22 -14.26 -9.17
N MET A 352 3.17 -13.96 -7.87
CA MET A 352 2.58 -14.81 -6.85
C MET A 352 1.58 -14.02 -6.01
N LEU A 353 0.44 -14.64 -5.66
CA LEU A 353 -0.51 -14.10 -4.69
C LEU A 353 -0.33 -14.82 -3.35
N PHE A 354 -0.10 -14.05 -2.30
CA PHE A 354 -0.12 -14.51 -0.93
C PHE A 354 -1.46 -14.11 -0.29
N GLY A 355 -2.32 -15.08 0.00
CA GLY A 355 -3.54 -14.89 0.77
C GLY A 355 -3.32 -15.26 2.24
N ASP A 356 -3.80 -14.45 3.17
CA ASP A 356 -3.88 -14.79 4.59
C ASP A 356 -5.31 -14.53 5.06
N ASN A 357 -5.86 -15.47 5.82
CA ASN A 357 -7.20 -15.31 6.38
C ASN A 357 -7.11 -14.48 7.65
N GLY A 358 -7.59 -13.24 7.58
CA GLY A 358 -7.50 -12.25 8.65
C GLY A 358 -8.56 -12.36 9.75
N GLY A 359 -9.33 -13.45 9.82
CA GLY A 359 -10.19 -13.64 11.00
C GLY A 359 -11.53 -14.32 10.81
N SER A 360 -11.86 -14.82 9.62
CA SER A 360 -13.22 -15.29 9.33
C SER A 360 -13.27 -16.64 8.63
N SER A 361 -14.14 -17.52 9.13
CA SER A 361 -14.44 -18.82 8.50
C SER A 361 -15.05 -18.70 7.11
N GLY A 362 -15.70 -17.58 6.81
CA GLY A 362 -16.25 -17.29 5.49
C GLY A 362 -15.21 -16.81 4.48
N TRP A 363 -14.08 -16.25 4.93
CA TRP A 363 -13.11 -15.63 4.04
C TRP A 363 -12.40 -16.65 3.14
N GLU A 364 -12.07 -17.82 3.70
CA GLU A 364 -11.46 -18.92 2.94
C GLU A 364 -12.30 -19.31 1.71
N GLY A 365 -13.60 -19.55 1.90
CA GLY A 365 -14.50 -19.95 0.82
C GLY A 365 -14.60 -18.89 -0.27
N GLN A 366 -14.58 -17.62 0.11
CA GLN A 366 -14.56 -16.51 -0.83
C GLN A 366 -13.25 -16.42 -1.61
N PHE A 367 -12.11 -16.61 -0.93
CA PHE A 367 -10.79 -16.61 -1.55
C PHE A 367 -10.65 -17.78 -2.54
N VAL A 368 -11.05 -19.00 -2.13
CA VAL A 368 -11.07 -20.19 -2.99
C VAL A 368 -12.02 -20.00 -4.17
N GLY A 369 -13.21 -19.45 -3.96
CA GLY A 369 -14.18 -19.15 -5.03
C GLY A 369 -13.67 -18.09 -6.02
N MET A 370 -13.00 -17.04 -5.52
CA MET A 370 -12.28 -16.09 -6.37
C MET A 370 -11.20 -16.80 -7.18
N MET A 371 -10.38 -17.64 -6.55
CA MET A 371 -9.31 -18.36 -7.23
C MET A 371 -9.82 -19.37 -8.27
N ALA A 372 -10.97 -20.00 -8.05
CA ALA A 372 -11.63 -20.82 -9.08
C ALA A 372 -12.04 -20.00 -10.31
N ARG A 373 -12.37 -18.71 -10.15
CA ARG A 373 -12.59 -17.79 -11.30
C ARG A 373 -11.26 -17.36 -11.93
N VAL A 374 -10.22 -17.10 -11.14
CA VAL A 374 -8.90 -16.68 -11.64
C VAL A 374 -8.19 -17.82 -12.38
N LEU A 375 -8.18 -19.03 -11.84
CA LEU A 375 -7.52 -20.22 -12.39
C LEU A 375 -8.51 -21.39 -12.51
N PRO A 376 -9.44 -21.37 -13.48
CA PRO A 376 -10.55 -22.33 -13.55
C PRO A 376 -10.14 -23.78 -13.80
N THR A 377 -8.90 -24.02 -14.25
CA THR A 377 -8.37 -25.36 -14.54
C THR A 377 -7.35 -25.83 -13.48
N VAL A 378 -7.14 -25.05 -12.40
CA VAL A 378 -6.13 -25.36 -11.38
C VAL A 378 -6.81 -25.55 -10.04
N GLU A 379 -6.76 -26.77 -9.52
CA GLU A 379 -7.24 -27.09 -8.19
C GLU A 379 -6.18 -26.80 -7.12
N PRO A 380 -6.57 -26.33 -5.92
CA PRO A 380 -5.63 -26.14 -4.83
C PRO A 380 -5.12 -27.46 -4.26
N ILE A 381 -3.84 -27.49 -3.92
CA ILE A 381 -3.21 -28.58 -3.16
C ILE A 381 -2.93 -28.15 -1.72
N SER A 382 -2.79 -29.12 -0.82
CA SER A 382 -2.22 -28.88 0.51
C SER A 382 -0.71 -28.63 0.39
N VAL A 383 -0.22 -27.53 0.96
CA VAL A 383 1.22 -27.24 1.03
C VAL A 383 1.74 -27.71 2.38
N TYR A 384 2.51 -28.80 2.36
CA TYR A 384 3.10 -29.41 3.54
C TYR A 384 4.50 -28.85 3.85
N LEU A 385 4.99 -29.09 5.07
CA LEU A 385 6.26 -28.58 5.60
C LEU A 385 7.50 -29.05 4.82
N ASP A 386 7.36 -30.05 3.96
CA ASP A 386 8.43 -30.49 3.08
C ASP A 386 8.58 -29.65 1.81
N HIS A 387 7.59 -28.82 1.49
CA HIS A 387 7.64 -27.90 0.37
C HIS A 387 8.75 -26.86 0.58
N PRO A 388 9.51 -26.46 -0.47
CA PRO A 388 10.59 -25.47 -0.35
C PRO A 388 10.20 -24.15 0.34
N ILE A 389 8.94 -23.70 0.15
CA ILE A 389 8.40 -22.49 0.80
C ILE A 389 8.32 -22.57 2.34
N HIS A 390 8.40 -23.77 2.93
CA HIS A 390 8.44 -23.96 4.39
C HIS A 390 9.84 -24.33 4.89
N ARG A 391 10.83 -24.37 3.99
CA ARG A 391 12.21 -24.82 4.28
C ARG A 391 13.27 -23.76 4.04
N VAL A 392 12.98 -22.72 3.25
CA VAL A 392 13.97 -21.71 2.87
C VAL A 392 13.38 -20.30 2.95
N PRO A 393 14.10 -19.34 3.54
CA PRO A 393 15.39 -19.49 4.23
C PRO A 393 15.33 -20.17 5.59
N TYR A 394 14.16 -20.21 6.23
CA TYR A 394 13.93 -20.87 7.51
C TYR A 394 13.22 -22.20 7.36
N THR A 395 13.65 -23.21 8.12
CA THR A 395 12.90 -24.46 8.24
C THR A 395 11.85 -24.33 9.33
N LEU A 396 10.58 -24.45 8.96
CA LEU A 396 9.48 -24.36 9.90
C LEU A 396 9.26 -25.72 10.59
N PRO A 397 9.27 -25.79 11.94
CA PRO A 397 8.98 -27.03 12.66
C PRO A 397 7.49 -27.41 12.60
N ARG A 398 6.62 -26.40 12.42
CA ARG A 398 5.17 -26.52 12.26
C ARG A 398 4.65 -25.30 11.51
N LEU A 399 3.46 -25.40 10.92
CA LEU A 399 2.79 -24.25 10.33
C LEU A 399 2.31 -23.33 11.47
N PRO A 400 2.78 -22.07 11.55
CA PRO A 400 2.32 -21.14 12.58
C PRO A 400 0.85 -20.77 12.32
N ILE A 401 0.01 -20.90 13.35
CA ILE A 401 -1.38 -20.45 13.32
C ILE A 401 -1.55 -19.51 14.51
N VAL A 402 -1.87 -18.24 14.24
CA VAL A 402 -2.17 -17.26 15.29
C VAL A 402 -3.57 -17.52 15.84
N ALA A 403 -4.54 -17.62 14.93
CA ALA A 403 -5.91 -17.91 15.28
C ALA A 403 -6.54 -18.87 14.26
N PRO A 404 -7.24 -19.94 14.70
CA PRO A 404 -7.79 -20.95 13.81
C PRO A 404 -9.10 -20.47 13.17
N HIS A 405 -9.01 -19.89 11.98
CA HIS A 405 -10.18 -19.38 11.24
C HIS A 405 -10.65 -20.28 10.10
N GLY A 406 -9.95 -21.35 9.80
CA GLY A 406 -10.33 -22.28 8.74
C GLY A 406 -9.69 -23.64 8.93
N ARG A 407 -9.11 -24.15 7.86
CA ARG A 407 -8.35 -25.41 7.87
C ARG A 407 -7.06 -25.32 8.70
N SER A 408 -6.45 -26.48 8.94
CA SER A 408 -5.18 -26.62 9.66
C SER A 408 -3.93 -26.61 8.76
N ASN A 409 -4.11 -26.56 7.43
CA ASN A 409 -3.03 -26.64 6.46
C ASN A 409 -3.07 -25.47 5.47
N ALA A 410 -1.91 -25.05 4.97
CA ALA A 410 -1.87 -24.07 3.89
C ALA A 410 -2.38 -24.68 2.56
N LEU A 411 -2.94 -23.84 1.70
CA LEU A 411 -3.30 -24.20 0.32
C LEU A 411 -2.33 -23.57 -0.68
N GLY A 412 -2.15 -24.23 -1.81
CA GLY A 412 -1.31 -23.77 -2.90
C GLY A 412 -1.94 -24.05 -4.25
N TRP A 413 -1.79 -23.11 -5.19
CA TRP A 413 -2.10 -23.36 -6.60
C TRP A 413 -0.79 -23.47 -7.35
N VAL A 414 -0.62 -24.56 -8.09
CA VAL A 414 0.63 -24.87 -8.79
C VAL A 414 0.41 -24.75 -10.30
N VAL A 415 1.27 -24.00 -10.97
CA VAL A 415 1.32 -23.89 -12.43
C VAL A 415 2.78 -23.96 -12.85
N ASP A 416 3.08 -24.75 -13.88
CA ASP A 416 4.44 -24.95 -14.41
C ASP A 416 5.48 -25.32 -13.34
N GLY A 417 5.06 -26.10 -12.34
CA GLY A 417 5.93 -26.59 -11.27
C GLY A 417 6.26 -25.60 -10.16
N ARG A 418 5.67 -24.39 -10.15
CA ARG A 418 5.81 -23.41 -9.06
C ARG A 418 4.49 -23.08 -8.39
N LEU A 419 4.53 -22.64 -7.14
CA LEU A 419 3.38 -22.02 -6.49
C LEU A 419 3.10 -20.65 -7.11
N VAL A 420 1.90 -20.48 -7.67
CA VAL A 420 1.40 -19.17 -8.13
C VAL A 420 0.53 -18.50 -7.08
N VAL A 421 -0.10 -19.28 -6.20
CA VAL A 421 -0.82 -18.76 -5.03
C VAL A 421 -0.45 -19.59 -3.82
N TYR A 422 -0.23 -18.92 -2.69
CA TYR A 422 -0.13 -19.52 -1.37
C TYR A 422 -1.20 -18.89 -0.47
N TYR A 423 -2.04 -19.71 0.14
CA TYR A 423 -3.07 -19.29 1.06
C TYR A 423 -2.79 -19.85 2.45
N HIS A 424 -2.80 -18.95 3.44
CA HIS A 424 -2.60 -19.26 4.84
C HIS A 424 -3.93 -19.09 5.62
N PRO A 425 -4.33 -20.06 6.47
CA PRO A 425 -5.64 -20.04 7.12
C PRO A 425 -5.67 -19.37 8.51
N GLY A 426 -4.52 -18.88 9.00
CA GLY A 426 -4.29 -18.68 10.43
C GLY A 426 -3.88 -17.28 10.89
N ASP A 427 -4.33 -16.22 10.20
CA ASP A 427 -4.15 -14.80 10.56
C ASP A 427 -2.73 -14.42 11.02
N ILE A 428 -1.73 -14.75 10.20
CA ILE A 428 -0.34 -14.48 10.58
C ILE A 428 0.02 -13.01 10.43
N GLY A 429 -0.79 -12.22 9.73
CA GLY A 429 -0.73 -10.75 9.73
C GLY A 429 -0.75 -10.15 11.14
N ASP A 430 -1.51 -10.75 12.05
CA ASP A 430 -1.66 -10.26 13.42
C ASP A 430 -0.37 -10.43 14.24
N ALA A 431 0.40 -11.49 13.97
CA ALA A 431 1.72 -11.69 14.58
C ALA A 431 2.76 -10.66 14.11
N TRP A 432 2.59 -10.09 12.91
CA TRP A 432 3.49 -9.04 12.41
C TRP A 432 3.14 -7.65 12.95
N ALA A 433 1.94 -7.46 13.53
CA ALA A 433 1.52 -6.18 14.08
C ALA A 433 2.40 -5.73 15.28
N ASP A 434 2.35 -4.45 15.60
CA ASP A 434 3.05 -3.87 16.74
C ASP A 434 2.62 -4.55 18.05
N GLY A 435 3.61 -4.93 18.86
CA GLY A 435 3.39 -5.74 20.06
C GLY A 435 2.91 -7.17 19.78
N HIS A 436 3.01 -7.62 18.52
CA HIS A 436 2.61 -8.94 18.02
C HIS A 436 1.17 -9.31 18.36
N SER A 437 0.28 -8.34 18.57
CA SER A 437 -1.10 -8.59 19.04
C SER A 437 -1.20 -9.45 20.31
N GLY A 438 -0.15 -9.49 21.14
CA GLY A 438 -0.09 -10.38 22.32
C GLY A 438 0.09 -11.86 21.98
N VAL A 439 0.41 -12.19 20.73
CA VAL A 439 0.75 -13.55 20.28
C VAL A 439 2.00 -14.03 21.02
N PRO A 440 2.06 -15.29 21.49
CA PRO A 440 3.24 -15.83 22.16
C PRO A 440 4.49 -15.81 21.27
N GLN A 441 5.66 -15.68 21.89
CA GLN A 441 6.95 -15.55 21.20
C GLN A 441 7.22 -16.64 20.17
N GLU A 442 7.00 -17.89 20.54
CA GLU A 442 7.20 -19.03 19.65
C GLU A 442 6.34 -18.94 18.38
N VAL A 443 5.10 -18.42 18.51
CA VAL A 443 4.16 -18.31 17.40
C VAL A 443 4.50 -17.12 16.52
N TRP A 444 4.75 -15.93 17.10
CA TRP A 444 5.05 -14.77 16.27
C TRP A 444 6.38 -14.92 15.54
N GLU A 445 7.42 -15.50 16.15
CA GLU A 445 8.71 -15.69 15.48
C GLU A 445 8.57 -16.65 14.30
N SER A 446 7.83 -17.75 14.48
CA SER A 446 7.50 -18.68 13.39
C SER A 446 6.66 -18.02 12.29
N SER A 447 5.73 -17.13 12.63
CA SER A 447 4.97 -16.33 11.66
C SER A 447 5.83 -15.38 10.83
N TYR A 448 6.85 -14.74 11.42
CA TYR A 448 7.83 -13.96 10.65
C TYR A 448 8.67 -14.85 9.74
N GLN A 449 9.16 -15.98 10.25
CA GLN A 449 9.93 -16.93 9.44
C GLN A 449 9.11 -17.42 8.23
N LEU A 450 7.83 -17.74 8.42
CA LEU A 450 6.93 -18.10 7.32
C LEU A 450 6.75 -16.94 6.32
N GLY A 451 6.45 -15.73 6.79
CA GLY A 451 6.30 -14.57 5.92
C GLY A 451 7.56 -14.29 5.09
N ILE A 452 8.73 -14.41 5.72
CA ILE A 452 10.03 -14.26 5.06
C ILE A 452 10.26 -15.34 4.01
N ASN A 453 9.92 -16.59 4.32
CA ASN A 453 10.00 -17.68 3.35
C ASN A 453 9.11 -17.45 2.13
N VAL A 454 7.87 -17.00 2.33
CA VAL A 454 6.93 -16.73 1.22
C VAL A 454 7.47 -15.60 0.33
N ILE A 455 7.94 -14.49 0.92
CA ILE A 455 8.55 -13.38 0.16
C ILE A 455 9.78 -13.88 -0.60
N TYR A 456 10.67 -14.63 0.07
CA TYR A 456 11.89 -15.15 -0.54
C TYR A 456 11.60 -16.11 -1.70
N TYR A 457 10.69 -17.06 -1.50
CA TYR A 457 10.27 -18.01 -2.53
C TYR A 457 9.75 -17.31 -3.78
N ALA A 458 8.83 -16.35 -3.63
CA ALA A 458 8.28 -15.60 -4.74
C ALA A 458 9.36 -14.86 -5.55
N HIS A 459 10.31 -14.21 -4.85
CA HIS A 459 11.40 -13.48 -5.49
C HIS A 459 12.45 -14.41 -6.14
N SER A 460 12.71 -15.57 -5.52
CA SER A 460 13.59 -16.62 -6.03
C SER A 460 13.05 -17.19 -7.35
N GLU A 461 11.77 -17.58 -7.40
CA GLU A 461 11.13 -18.07 -8.62
C GLU A 461 11.09 -17.01 -9.73
N TYR A 462 10.79 -15.75 -9.36
CA TYR A 462 10.83 -14.64 -10.30
C TYR A 462 12.23 -14.40 -10.87
N SER A 463 13.26 -14.45 -10.02
CA SER A 463 14.67 -14.33 -10.41
C SER A 463 15.09 -15.42 -11.39
N LYS A 464 14.71 -16.68 -11.12
CA LYS A 464 14.96 -17.82 -12.01
C LYS A 464 14.30 -17.61 -13.37
N TRP A 465 13.06 -17.15 -13.40
CA TRP A 465 12.35 -16.84 -14.63
C TRP A 465 13.01 -15.72 -15.44
N LEU A 466 13.45 -14.64 -14.79
CA LEU A 466 14.20 -13.56 -15.44
C LEU A 466 15.53 -14.05 -16.00
N ALA A 467 16.20 -14.98 -15.32
CA ALA A 467 17.47 -15.54 -15.75
C ALA A 467 17.30 -16.50 -16.94
N ALA A 468 16.25 -17.35 -16.94
CA ALA A 468 15.95 -18.27 -18.04
C ALA A 468 15.54 -17.58 -19.35
N ALA A 469 15.12 -16.32 -19.24
CA ALA A 469 14.68 -15.48 -20.34
C ALA A 469 15.80 -14.70 -21.05
N LYS A 470 17.04 -14.75 -20.53
CA LYS A 470 18.26 -14.20 -21.12
C LYS A 470 19.02 -15.30 -21.83
#